data_AF-A5G481-F1
#
_entry.id   AF-A5G481-F1
#
_cell.length_a   1.000
_cell.length_b   1.000
_cell.length_c   1.000
_cell.angle_alpha   90.00
_cell.angle_beta   90.00
_cell.angle_gamma   90.00
#
_symmetry.space_group_name_H-M   'P 1'
#
loop_
_entity.id
_entity.type
_entity.pdbx_description
1 polymer ?
#
loop_
_entity_poly.entity_id
_entity_poly.type
_entity_poly.pdbx_seq_one_letter_code
_entity_poly.pdbx_strand_id
1 'polypeptide(L)'
;MALGEQTYGFYIPTVSLMGIGCSKETGAQAKALGATNLLIVTDAGLSKMGVADKIKAQLEEAGLKAVIFDGAEPNPTDKNVHDGVKVYQDNKCDGIVSLGGGSSHDCGKGVGLVIGNGGHIRDFEGVNKSAKPMPPFLAINTTAGTASEMTRFCIITNTDTHVKMAIVDWRVTPNIAINDPLLMVGKPSALTAATGMDALTHAVEAYVSTIATPITDACAIKAIELIAQNLSTAVANGENLEARDAMAYAEYLAGMAFNNASLGYVHSMAHQLGGFYNLPHGVCNAILLPAVSQFNIIACPKRFADIAAALGENITGLSVVEAADKAIAAIRRLSASIGIPAGLKSLNVKEEDLKVMAENAKKDACQLTNPRKATLEQVIDIFKAAM
;
A
#
# COMPACT_ATOMS: atom_id res chain seq x y z
N MET A 1 6.66 -4.18 -25.94
CA MET A 1 6.06 -5.53 -26.11
C MET A 1 7.17 -6.55 -25.98
N ALA A 2 6.98 -7.56 -25.14
CA ALA A 2 7.99 -8.58 -24.89
C ALA A 2 8.32 -9.35 -26.18
N LEU A 3 9.62 -9.52 -26.45
CA LEU A 3 10.16 -10.28 -27.57
C LEU A 3 10.27 -11.78 -27.23
N GLY A 4 9.39 -12.33 -26.40
CA GLY A 4 9.46 -13.73 -25.94
C GLY A 4 8.23 -14.19 -25.15
N GLU A 5 8.18 -15.49 -24.87
CA GLU A 5 7.13 -16.14 -24.08
C GLU A 5 7.09 -15.60 -22.65
N GLN A 6 5.93 -15.11 -22.22
CA GLN A 6 5.72 -14.57 -20.87
C GLN A 6 4.30 -14.85 -20.40
N THR A 7 4.13 -15.07 -19.09
CA THR A 7 2.83 -15.22 -18.43
C THR A 7 2.64 -14.11 -17.41
N TYR A 8 1.48 -13.44 -17.47
CA TYR A 8 1.09 -12.41 -16.52
C TYR A 8 -0.08 -12.93 -15.68
N GLY A 9 0.11 -13.04 -14.37
CA GLY A 9 -0.95 -13.31 -13.42
C GLY A 9 -1.59 -12.01 -12.95
N PHE A 10 -2.91 -12.01 -12.76
CA PHE A 10 -3.64 -10.90 -12.16
C PHE A 10 -4.28 -11.38 -10.85
N TYR A 11 -3.69 -10.96 -9.74
CA TYR A 11 -4.06 -11.34 -8.38
C TYR A 11 -4.88 -10.22 -7.74
N ILE A 12 -6.00 -10.61 -7.14
CA ILE A 12 -6.98 -9.74 -6.49
C ILE A 12 -7.86 -10.62 -5.56
N PRO A 13 -8.44 -10.07 -4.48
CA PRO A 13 -9.44 -10.78 -3.69
C PRO A 13 -10.58 -11.31 -4.55
N THR A 14 -11.17 -12.42 -4.13
CA THR A 14 -12.32 -13.02 -4.81
C THR A 14 -13.53 -12.08 -4.81
N VAL A 15 -13.73 -11.35 -3.71
CA VAL A 15 -14.80 -10.38 -3.54
C VAL A 15 -14.23 -9.08 -2.99
N SER A 16 -14.74 -7.95 -3.49
CA SER A 16 -14.34 -6.62 -3.04
C SER A 16 -15.59 -5.77 -2.87
N LEU A 17 -15.84 -5.29 -1.65
CA LEU A 17 -16.97 -4.45 -1.32
C LEU A 17 -16.48 -3.02 -1.17
N MET A 18 -17.08 -2.10 -1.93
CA MET A 18 -16.68 -0.70 -1.93
C MET A 18 -17.93 0.18 -1.88
N GLY A 19 -17.82 1.31 -1.18
CA GLY A 19 -18.89 2.30 -1.09
C GLY A 19 -19.48 2.43 0.31
N ILE A 20 -20.27 3.48 0.47
CA ILE A 20 -20.76 3.97 1.76
C ILE A 20 -21.54 2.87 2.51
N GLY A 21 -21.07 2.51 3.71
CA GLY A 21 -21.74 1.55 4.59
C GLY A 21 -21.45 0.09 4.29
N CYS A 22 -20.59 -0.22 3.32
CA CYS A 22 -20.27 -1.61 2.96
C CYS A 22 -19.61 -2.39 4.10
N SER A 23 -19.05 -1.73 5.12
CA SER A 23 -18.54 -2.39 6.33
C SER A 23 -19.62 -3.15 7.11
N LYS A 24 -20.90 -2.78 6.96
CA LYS A 24 -22.02 -3.50 7.59
C LYS A 24 -22.20 -4.92 7.05
N GLU A 25 -21.68 -5.21 5.86
CA GLU A 25 -21.73 -6.55 5.26
C GLU A 25 -20.73 -7.52 5.89
N THR A 26 -19.82 -7.06 6.76
CA THR A 26 -18.74 -7.89 7.35
C THR A 26 -19.27 -9.20 7.96
N GLY A 27 -20.36 -9.14 8.74
CA GLY A 27 -20.95 -10.32 9.37
C GLY A 27 -21.49 -11.34 8.35
N ALA A 28 -22.18 -10.88 7.31
CA ALA A 28 -22.72 -11.74 6.26
C ALA A 28 -21.59 -12.38 5.43
N GLN A 29 -20.56 -11.60 5.10
CA GLN A 29 -19.39 -12.07 4.36
C GLN A 29 -18.56 -13.08 5.15
N ALA A 30 -18.33 -12.84 6.44
CA ALA A 30 -17.62 -13.79 7.31
C ALA A 30 -18.33 -15.15 7.41
N LYS A 31 -19.67 -15.14 7.52
CA LYS A 31 -20.48 -16.36 7.45
C LYS A 31 -20.38 -17.08 6.11
N ALA A 32 -20.40 -16.32 5.01
CA ALA A 32 -20.32 -16.89 3.66
C ALA A 32 -18.99 -17.62 3.42
N LEU A 33 -17.91 -17.18 4.08
CA LEU A 33 -16.62 -17.87 4.11
C LEU A 33 -16.56 -19.05 5.10
N GLY A 34 -17.62 -19.29 5.89
CA GLY A 34 -17.69 -20.37 6.87
C GLY A 34 -17.00 -20.08 8.20
N ALA A 35 -16.63 -18.83 8.49
CA ALA A 35 -16.05 -18.46 9.79
C ALA A 35 -17.15 -18.44 10.88
N THR A 36 -16.76 -18.78 12.11
CA THR A 36 -17.65 -18.76 13.28
C THR A 36 -17.09 -17.97 14.46
N ASN A 37 -15.76 -17.86 14.56
CA ASN A 37 -15.06 -17.19 15.64
C ASN A 37 -13.83 -16.45 15.10
N LEU A 38 -13.90 -15.13 15.03
CA LEU A 38 -12.93 -14.32 14.31
C LEU A 38 -11.95 -13.61 15.25
N LEU A 39 -10.69 -13.55 14.82
CA LEU A 39 -9.72 -12.61 15.36
C LEU A 39 -9.78 -11.30 14.58
N ILE A 40 -10.09 -10.19 15.25
CA ILE A 40 -9.94 -8.84 14.69
C ILE A 40 -8.52 -8.35 14.98
N VAL A 41 -7.69 -8.22 13.95
CA VAL A 41 -6.33 -7.67 14.04
C VAL A 41 -6.37 -6.19 13.68
N THR A 42 -6.03 -5.32 14.64
CA THR A 42 -6.11 -3.87 14.49
C THR A 42 -5.00 -3.15 15.27
N ASP A 43 -4.96 -1.83 15.18
CA ASP A 43 -4.06 -0.99 15.96
C ASP A 43 -4.76 -0.43 17.22
N ALA A 44 -3.97 -0.12 18.24
CA ALA A 44 -4.46 0.43 19.50
C ALA A 44 -5.19 1.78 19.34
N GLY A 45 -4.91 2.55 18.28
CA GLY A 45 -5.60 3.80 17.99
C GLY A 45 -7.06 3.57 17.59
N LEU A 46 -7.28 2.68 16.62
CA LEU A 46 -8.63 2.30 16.17
C LEU A 46 -9.44 1.57 17.25
N SER A 47 -8.78 0.78 18.09
CA SER A 47 -9.42 0.18 19.27
C SER A 47 -9.89 1.26 20.25
N LYS A 48 -9.02 2.20 20.64
CA LYS A 48 -9.37 3.32 21.54
C LYS A 48 -10.47 4.23 20.98
N MET A 49 -10.57 4.35 19.66
CA MET A 49 -11.63 5.10 18.98
C MET A 49 -12.97 4.33 18.90
N GLY A 50 -13.05 3.08 19.37
CA GLY A 50 -14.24 2.24 19.34
C GLY A 50 -14.59 1.70 17.95
N VAL A 51 -13.69 1.84 16.96
CA VAL A 51 -13.93 1.34 15.60
C VAL A 51 -13.90 -0.19 15.59
N ALA A 52 -12.95 -0.78 16.32
CA ALA A 52 -12.85 -2.23 16.46
C ALA A 52 -14.10 -2.83 17.15
N ASP A 53 -14.60 -2.18 18.20
CA ASP A 53 -15.82 -2.60 18.90
C ASP A 53 -17.06 -2.53 18.00
N LYS A 54 -17.13 -1.52 17.12
CA LYS A 54 -18.23 -1.41 16.15
C LYS A 54 -18.23 -2.58 15.15
N ILE A 55 -17.07 -2.95 14.62
CA ILE A 55 -16.95 -4.11 13.72
C ILE A 55 -17.23 -5.42 14.48
N LYS A 56 -16.73 -5.54 15.71
CA LYS A 56 -17.04 -6.67 16.60
C LYS A 56 -18.56 -6.81 16.80
N ALA A 57 -19.25 -5.73 17.11
CA ALA A 57 -20.70 -5.74 17.29
C ALA A 57 -21.45 -6.18 16.01
N GLN A 58 -20.99 -5.76 14.82
CA GLN A 58 -21.57 -6.22 13.54
C GLN A 58 -21.40 -7.72 13.31
N LEU A 59 -20.24 -8.28 13.70
CA LEU A 59 -20.01 -9.73 13.65
C LEU A 59 -20.91 -10.47 14.66
N GLU A 60 -21.03 -9.94 15.88
CA GLU A 60 -21.86 -10.52 16.95
C GLU A 60 -23.36 -10.43 16.66
N GLU A 61 -23.83 -9.35 16.03
CA GLU A 61 -25.21 -9.21 15.53
C GLU A 61 -25.52 -10.25 14.45
N ALA A 62 -24.52 -10.60 13.64
CA ALA A 62 -24.62 -11.74 12.73
C ALA A 62 -24.55 -13.09 13.49
N GLY A 63 -24.36 -13.16 14.80
CA GLY A 63 -24.25 -14.42 15.54
C GLY A 63 -22.91 -15.13 15.38
N LEU A 64 -21.87 -14.37 15.02
CA LEU A 64 -20.47 -14.81 15.06
C LEU A 64 -19.84 -14.43 16.39
N LYS A 65 -18.74 -15.09 16.76
CA LYS A 65 -17.89 -14.66 17.87
C LYS A 65 -16.73 -13.84 17.33
N ALA A 66 -16.27 -12.86 18.09
CA ALA A 66 -15.11 -12.07 17.72
C ALA A 66 -14.28 -11.64 18.93
N VAL A 67 -12.95 -11.72 18.80
CA VAL A 67 -11.97 -11.27 19.78
C VAL A 67 -11.06 -10.24 19.12
N ILE A 68 -10.74 -9.16 19.83
CA ILE A 68 -9.89 -8.08 19.32
C ILE A 68 -8.45 -8.33 19.78
N PHE A 69 -7.52 -8.22 18.83
CA PHE A 69 -6.09 -8.04 19.05
C PHE A 69 -5.68 -6.69 18.46
N ASP A 70 -5.34 -5.75 19.33
CA ASP A 70 -5.00 -4.36 19.00
C ASP A 70 -3.48 -4.09 19.01
N GLY A 71 -2.68 -5.16 18.89
CA GLY A 71 -1.22 -5.12 18.91
C GLY A 71 -0.54 -4.92 17.57
N ALA A 72 -1.27 -4.55 16.50
CA ALA A 72 -0.64 -4.22 15.22
C ALA A 72 -0.01 -2.83 15.28
N GLU A 73 1.31 -2.79 15.42
CA GLU A 73 2.09 -1.55 15.46
C GLU A 73 2.40 -1.04 14.05
N PRO A 74 2.66 0.28 13.87
CA PRO A 74 3.23 0.79 12.64
C PRO A 74 4.53 0.03 12.29
N ASN A 75 4.67 -0.39 11.03
CA ASN A 75 5.75 -1.27 10.57
C ASN A 75 5.75 -2.63 11.31
N PRO A 76 4.67 -3.44 11.18
CA PRO A 76 4.39 -4.58 12.03
C PRO A 76 5.57 -5.55 12.06
N THR A 77 5.87 -6.04 13.25
CA THR A 77 7.01 -6.90 13.52
C THR A 77 6.63 -8.37 13.54
N ASP A 78 7.63 -9.23 13.41
CA ASP A 78 7.48 -10.66 13.66
C ASP A 78 6.90 -10.97 15.06
N LYS A 79 7.24 -10.19 16.08
CA LYS A 79 6.65 -10.30 17.41
C LYS A 79 5.16 -10.01 17.42
N ASN A 80 4.72 -8.91 16.80
CA ASN A 80 3.28 -8.58 16.72
C ASN A 80 2.50 -9.71 16.03
N VAL A 81 3.07 -10.32 14.99
CA VAL A 81 2.48 -11.50 14.32
C VAL A 81 2.33 -12.67 15.28
N HIS A 82 3.39 -13.04 16.01
CA HIS A 82 3.34 -14.19 16.91
C HIS A 82 2.46 -13.97 18.15
N ASP A 83 2.34 -12.73 18.63
CA ASP A 83 1.36 -12.36 19.66
C ASP A 83 -0.08 -12.52 19.14
N GLY A 84 -0.35 -12.07 17.92
CA GLY A 84 -1.65 -12.27 17.26
C GLY A 84 -1.98 -13.76 17.04
N VAL A 85 -0.99 -14.57 16.66
CA VAL A 85 -1.13 -16.04 16.54
C VAL A 85 -1.53 -16.66 17.88
N LYS A 86 -0.91 -16.21 18.98
CA LYS A 86 -1.25 -16.70 20.32
C LYS A 86 -2.70 -16.38 20.67
N VAL A 87 -3.15 -15.14 20.43
CA VAL A 87 -4.55 -14.73 20.69
C VAL A 87 -5.53 -15.54 19.83
N TYR A 88 -5.21 -15.76 18.55
CA TYR A 88 -6.01 -16.61 17.65
C TYR A 88 -6.20 -18.02 18.23
N GLN A 89 -5.12 -18.65 18.68
CA GLN A 89 -5.13 -20.02 19.19
C GLN A 89 -5.82 -20.15 20.55
N ASP A 90 -5.51 -19.27 21.50
CA ASP A 90 -6.08 -19.27 22.85
C ASP A 90 -7.61 -19.10 22.82
N ASN A 91 -8.10 -18.30 21.88
CA ASN A 91 -9.52 -18.04 21.72
C ASN A 91 -10.21 -18.98 20.72
N LYS A 92 -9.47 -19.93 20.14
CA LYS A 92 -9.98 -20.92 19.16
C LYS A 92 -10.69 -20.23 17.99
N CYS A 93 -10.07 -19.19 17.46
CA CYS A 93 -10.55 -18.53 16.26
C CYS A 93 -10.43 -19.46 15.04
N ASP A 94 -11.28 -19.25 14.05
CA ASP A 94 -11.30 -19.96 12.77
C ASP A 94 -11.29 -19.01 11.56
N GLY A 95 -11.32 -17.69 11.79
CA GLY A 95 -11.22 -16.65 10.77
C GLY A 95 -10.49 -15.40 11.26
N ILE A 96 -10.11 -14.54 10.34
CA ILE A 96 -9.39 -13.28 10.61
C ILE A 96 -10.11 -12.13 9.94
N VAL A 97 -10.25 -11.02 10.68
CA VAL A 97 -10.58 -9.70 10.15
C VAL A 97 -9.40 -8.79 10.42
N SER A 98 -8.71 -8.32 9.39
CA SER A 98 -7.80 -7.19 9.58
C SER A 98 -8.58 -5.87 9.46
N LEU A 99 -8.36 -4.95 10.38
CA LEU A 99 -9.03 -3.65 10.45
C LEU A 99 -8.00 -2.56 10.65
N GLY A 100 -7.81 -1.69 9.65
CA GLY A 100 -6.88 -0.58 9.78
C GLY A 100 -6.32 -0.10 8.45
N GLY A 101 -5.06 0.29 8.44
CA GLY A 101 -4.30 0.48 7.21
C GLY A 101 -3.32 -0.67 6.98
N GLY A 102 -2.33 -0.45 6.11
CA GLY A 102 -1.36 -1.48 5.71
C GLY A 102 -0.73 -2.27 6.87
N SER A 103 -0.40 -1.63 7.99
CA SER A 103 0.20 -2.32 9.14
C SER A 103 -0.73 -3.37 9.78
N SER A 104 -2.02 -3.08 9.94
CA SER A 104 -3.00 -4.04 10.46
C SER A 104 -3.24 -5.17 9.46
N HIS A 105 -3.28 -4.86 8.16
CA HIS A 105 -3.45 -5.85 7.09
C HIS A 105 -2.26 -6.81 7.02
N ASP A 106 -1.03 -6.29 7.02
CA ASP A 106 0.17 -7.11 6.96
C ASP A 106 0.36 -7.95 8.22
N CYS A 107 0.08 -7.39 9.40
CA CYS A 107 0.06 -8.16 10.65
C CYS A 107 -0.98 -9.29 10.58
N GLY A 108 -2.19 -8.99 10.12
CA GLY A 108 -3.25 -9.98 9.95
C GLY A 108 -2.84 -11.09 8.99
N LYS A 109 -2.29 -10.73 7.81
CA LYS A 109 -1.77 -11.69 6.82
C LYS A 109 -0.68 -12.57 7.42
N GLY A 110 0.23 -11.98 8.20
CA GLY A 110 1.28 -12.73 8.91
C GLY A 110 0.69 -13.75 9.87
N VAL A 111 -0.31 -13.36 10.67
CA VAL A 111 -1.04 -14.29 11.55
C VAL A 111 -1.68 -15.41 10.73
N GLY A 112 -2.43 -15.07 9.68
CA GLY A 112 -3.10 -16.06 8.83
C GLY A 112 -2.14 -17.03 8.15
N LEU A 113 -0.98 -16.54 7.71
CA LEU A 113 0.05 -17.34 7.07
C LEU A 113 0.64 -18.38 8.03
N VAL A 114 1.02 -17.94 9.24
CA VAL A 114 1.56 -18.81 10.30
C VAL A 114 0.50 -19.79 10.81
N ILE A 115 -0.76 -19.37 10.96
CA ILE A 115 -1.86 -20.27 11.35
C ILE A 115 -2.08 -21.36 10.29
N GLY A 116 -2.07 -21.00 9.01
CA GLY A 116 -2.31 -21.96 7.92
C GLY A 116 -1.15 -22.94 7.70
N ASN A 117 0.09 -22.52 7.96
CA ASN A 117 1.29 -23.27 7.58
C ASN A 117 2.16 -23.76 8.75
N GLY A 118 2.00 -23.21 9.95
CA GLY A 118 2.92 -23.41 11.07
C GLY A 118 4.23 -22.62 10.91
N GLY A 119 5.22 -22.94 11.73
CA GLY A 119 6.55 -22.33 11.66
C GLY A 119 6.63 -20.90 12.19
N HIS A 120 7.66 -20.18 11.75
CA HIS A 120 7.88 -18.78 12.09
C HIS A 120 7.58 -17.89 10.87
N ILE A 121 7.08 -16.67 11.08
CA ILE A 121 6.73 -15.77 9.95
C ILE A 121 7.92 -15.49 9.01
N ARG A 122 9.13 -15.49 9.57
CA ARG A 122 10.40 -15.33 8.85
C ARG A 122 10.66 -16.44 7.82
N ASP A 123 10.10 -17.64 8.01
CA ASP A 123 10.29 -18.77 7.09
C ASP A 123 9.63 -18.52 5.72
N PHE A 124 8.72 -17.55 5.66
CA PHE A 124 7.95 -17.23 4.46
C PHE A 124 8.52 -16.07 3.64
N GLU A 125 9.64 -15.48 4.05
CA GLU A 125 10.30 -14.42 3.27
C GLU A 125 10.65 -14.91 1.84
N GLY A 126 10.34 -14.07 0.85
CA GLY A 126 10.52 -14.38 -0.56
C GLY A 126 9.21 -14.71 -1.27
N VAL A 127 9.30 -15.52 -2.34
CA VAL A 127 8.20 -15.72 -3.29
C VAL A 127 7.57 -17.10 -3.15
N ASN A 128 6.25 -17.15 -2.95
CA ASN A 128 5.40 -18.34 -2.91
C ASN A 128 5.92 -19.46 -1.99
N LYS A 129 6.37 -19.10 -0.78
CA LYS A 129 6.95 -20.03 0.19
C LYS A 129 5.90 -20.86 0.92
N SER A 130 4.66 -20.37 1.05
CA SER A 130 3.61 -21.11 1.73
C SER A 130 3.10 -22.29 0.89
N ALA A 131 2.63 -23.33 1.58
CA ALA A 131 2.07 -24.52 0.94
C ALA A 131 0.53 -24.57 1.07
N LYS A 132 -0.02 -24.03 2.16
CA LYS A 132 -1.43 -24.10 2.53
C LYS A 132 -2.06 -22.70 2.53
N PRO A 133 -3.36 -22.59 2.23
CA PRO A 133 -4.09 -21.31 2.29
C PRO A 133 -4.18 -20.78 3.72
N MET A 134 -4.43 -19.47 3.84
CA MET A 134 -4.84 -18.85 5.11
C MET A 134 -6.25 -19.33 5.52
N PRO A 135 -6.63 -19.24 6.81
CA PRO A 135 -8.04 -19.32 7.21
C PRO A 135 -8.87 -18.22 6.52
N PRO A 136 -10.22 -18.31 6.54
CA PRO A 136 -11.11 -17.23 6.12
C PRO A 136 -10.62 -15.85 6.54
N PHE A 137 -10.34 -14.99 5.56
CA PHE A 137 -9.70 -13.70 5.77
C PHE A 137 -10.48 -12.57 5.14
N LEU A 138 -10.91 -11.62 5.97
CA LEU A 138 -11.52 -10.36 5.54
C LEU A 138 -10.60 -9.19 5.88
N ALA A 139 -10.51 -8.21 5.00
CA ALA A 139 -9.68 -7.04 5.18
C ALA A 139 -10.53 -5.77 5.05
N ILE A 140 -10.71 -5.06 6.16
CA ILE A 140 -11.47 -3.81 6.26
C ILE A 140 -10.49 -2.65 6.31
N ASN A 141 -10.30 -2.00 5.18
CA ASN A 141 -9.36 -0.89 5.06
C ASN A 141 -9.99 0.42 5.56
N THR A 142 -9.15 1.24 6.17
CA THR A 142 -9.50 2.54 6.77
C THR A 142 -8.59 3.67 6.28
N THR A 143 -7.63 3.37 5.40
CA THR A 143 -6.69 4.37 4.86
C THR A 143 -6.69 4.34 3.34
N ALA A 144 -6.94 5.49 2.70
CA ALA A 144 -6.85 5.57 1.25
C ALA A 144 -5.40 5.71 0.80
N GLY A 145 -4.68 4.59 0.62
CA GLY A 145 -3.26 4.61 0.25
C GLY A 145 -2.65 3.26 -0.07
N THR A 146 -2.58 2.37 0.92
CA THR A 146 -1.71 1.18 0.86
C THR A 146 -2.23 0.07 -0.03
N ALA A 147 -3.55 0.00 -0.21
CA ALA A 147 -4.27 -1.13 -0.79
C ALA A 147 -3.89 -2.53 -0.23
N SER A 148 -3.30 -2.62 0.97
CA SER A 148 -2.84 -3.92 1.49
C SER A 148 -4.00 -4.89 1.73
N GLU A 149 -5.22 -4.42 1.89
CA GLU A 149 -6.43 -5.24 1.94
C GLU A 149 -6.68 -6.08 0.67
N MET A 150 -6.00 -5.80 -0.44
CA MET A 150 -6.12 -6.57 -1.69
C MET A 150 -4.82 -7.22 -2.18
N THR A 151 -3.68 -6.88 -1.59
CA THR A 151 -2.38 -7.29 -2.15
C THR A 151 -1.98 -8.71 -1.75
N ARG A 152 -1.14 -9.31 -2.59
CA ARG A 152 -0.43 -10.58 -2.31
C ARG A 152 0.91 -10.37 -1.58
N PHE A 153 1.09 -9.20 -0.99
CA PHE A 153 2.29 -8.80 -0.25
C PHE A 153 1.98 -8.82 1.25
N CYS A 154 2.95 -9.24 2.06
CA CYS A 154 2.92 -9.10 3.51
C CYS A 154 4.30 -8.61 3.95
N ILE A 155 4.36 -7.37 4.44
CA ILE A 155 5.62 -6.73 4.81
C ILE A 155 5.77 -6.73 6.33
N ILE A 156 6.74 -7.49 6.84
CA ILE A 156 6.96 -7.68 8.27
C ILE A 156 8.38 -7.29 8.64
N THR A 157 8.54 -6.45 9.65
CA THR A 157 9.84 -6.08 10.20
C THR A 157 10.44 -7.25 10.98
N ASN A 158 11.63 -7.69 10.58
CA ASN A 158 12.40 -8.67 11.33
C ASN A 158 13.11 -7.99 12.50
N THR A 159 12.76 -8.37 13.73
CA THR A 159 13.31 -7.73 14.93
C THR A 159 14.77 -8.07 15.22
N ASP A 160 15.34 -9.10 14.59
CA ASP A 160 16.77 -9.46 14.76
C ASP A 160 17.68 -8.67 13.81
N THR A 161 17.20 -8.38 12.60
CA THR A 161 17.99 -7.71 11.55
C THR A 161 17.62 -6.25 11.34
N HIS A 162 16.48 -5.81 11.88
CA HIS A 162 15.89 -4.49 11.67
C HIS A 162 15.56 -4.19 10.19
N VAL A 163 15.37 -5.25 9.38
CA VAL A 163 15.03 -5.15 7.96
C VAL A 163 13.57 -5.56 7.75
N LYS A 164 12.88 -4.87 6.84
CA LYS A 164 11.55 -5.28 6.37
C LYS A 164 11.67 -6.50 5.45
N MET A 165 11.10 -7.61 5.87
CA MET A 165 10.96 -8.81 5.05
C MET A 165 9.82 -8.62 4.06
N ALA A 166 10.04 -9.01 2.81
CA ALA A 166 9.01 -9.03 1.78
C ALA A 166 8.52 -10.46 1.55
N ILE A 167 7.29 -10.75 1.97
CA ILE A 167 6.59 -12.01 1.68
C ILE A 167 5.69 -11.75 0.47
N VAL A 168 5.94 -12.45 -0.64
CA VAL A 168 5.18 -12.34 -1.88
C VAL A 168 4.53 -13.70 -2.16
N ASP A 169 3.29 -13.86 -1.74
CA ASP A 169 2.59 -15.14 -1.88
C ASP A 169 1.14 -14.90 -2.27
N TRP A 170 0.69 -15.49 -3.38
CA TRP A 170 -0.70 -15.32 -3.80
C TRP A 170 -1.71 -15.79 -2.74
N ARG A 171 -1.29 -16.68 -1.82
CA ARG A 171 -2.12 -17.16 -0.72
C ARG A 171 -2.28 -16.18 0.45
N VAL A 172 -1.49 -15.09 0.52
CA VAL A 172 -1.73 -14.02 1.50
C VAL A 172 -2.78 -13.01 1.02
N THR A 173 -3.30 -13.15 -0.20
CA THR A 173 -4.40 -12.33 -0.70
C THR A 173 -5.65 -12.59 0.16
N PRO A 174 -6.27 -11.54 0.74
CA PRO A 174 -7.53 -11.68 1.46
C PRO A 174 -8.63 -12.30 0.59
N ASN A 175 -9.54 -13.07 1.20
CA ASN A 175 -10.70 -13.58 0.46
C ASN A 175 -11.64 -12.43 0.08
N ILE A 176 -11.80 -11.48 1.01
CA ILE A 176 -12.73 -10.35 0.89
C ILE A 176 -12.03 -9.06 1.32
N ALA A 177 -12.03 -8.06 0.44
CA ALA A 177 -11.63 -6.69 0.76
C ALA A 177 -12.87 -5.81 0.96
N ILE A 178 -12.83 -4.91 1.93
CA ILE A 178 -13.91 -3.98 2.27
C ILE A 178 -13.33 -2.57 2.40
N ASN A 179 -13.79 -1.67 1.55
CA ASN A 179 -13.41 -0.26 1.49
C ASN A 179 -14.65 0.62 1.71
N ASP A 180 -14.93 0.93 2.99
CA ASP A 180 -16.04 1.80 3.38
C ASP A 180 -15.51 3.21 3.66
N PRO A 181 -15.86 4.23 2.85
CA PRO A 181 -15.36 5.59 3.05
C PRO A 181 -15.79 6.18 4.40
N LEU A 182 -16.85 5.68 5.05
CA LEU A 182 -17.23 6.10 6.41
C LEU A 182 -16.16 5.76 7.46
N LEU A 183 -15.32 4.76 7.21
CA LEU A 183 -14.18 4.41 8.09
C LEU A 183 -12.92 5.23 7.77
N MET A 184 -12.97 6.04 6.70
CA MET A 184 -11.89 6.93 6.27
C MET A 184 -12.19 8.41 6.55
N VAL A 185 -13.44 8.75 6.90
CA VAL A 185 -13.83 10.11 7.33
C VAL A 185 -13.10 10.51 8.60
N GLY A 186 -12.73 11.78 8.69
CA GLY A 186 -12.11 12.35 9.90
C GLY A 186 -10.66 11.94 10.15
N LYS A 187 -10.03 11.19 9.23
CA LYS A 187 -8.57 10.97 9.29
C LYS A 187 -7.85 12.32 9.21
N PRO A 188 -6.77 12.53 10.00
CA PRO A 188 -6.00 13.76 9.97
C PRO A 188 -5.56 14.15 8.56
N SER A 189 -5.50 15.46 8.27
CA SER A 189 -5.11 15.99 6.96
C SER A 189 -3.73 15.47 6.52
N ALA A 190 -2.75 15.50 7.43
CA ALA A 190 -1.39 14.99 7.17
C ALA A 190 -1.36 13.49 6.82
N LEU A 191 -2.19 12.67 7.50
CA LEU A 191 -2.30 11.24 7.18
C LEU A 191 -2.95 11.04 5.81
N THR A 192 -4.03 11.79 5.51
CA THR A 192 -4.73 11.73 4.22
C THR A 192 -3.82 12.15 3.07
N ALA A 193 -2.99 13.19 3.27
CA ALA A 193 -2.02 13.65 2.29
C ALA A 193 -0.95 12.58 2.04
N ALA A 194 -0.37 12.02 3.11
CA ALA A 194 0.66 10.99 3.02
C ALA A 194 0.15 9.73 2.32
N THR A 195 -1.01 9.21 2.70
CA THR A 195 -1.56 7.98 2.10
C THR A 195 -2.06 8.22 0.67
N GLY A 196 -2.62 9.40 0.38
CA GLY A 196 -3.03 9.73 -0.99
C GLY A 196 -1.86 9.85 -1.96
N MET A 197 -0.73 10.40 -1.51
CA MET A 197 0.52 10.42 -2.30
C MET A 197 1.17 9.05 -2.42
N ASP A 198 0.97 8.17 -1.43
CA ASP A 198 1.35 6.76 -1.51
C ASP A 198 0.60 6.05 -2.64
N ALA A 199 -0.74 6.18 -2.67
CA ALA A 199 -1.56 5.67 -3.77
C ALA A 199 -1.17 6.26 -5.13
N LEU A 200 -0.80 7.55 -5.19
CA LEU A 200 -0.31 8.16 -6.43
C LEU A 200 1.00 7.53 -6.87
N THR A 201 1.91 7.30 -5.93
CA THR A 201 3.19 6.64 -6.17
C THR A 201 2.95 5.22 -6.69
N HIS A 202 2.06 4.45 -6.06
CA HIS A 202 1.67 3.12 -6.52
C HIS A 202 1.21 3.15 -7.98
N ALA A 203 0.29 4.06 -8.32
CA ALA A 203 -0.25 4.16 -9.66
C ALA A 203 0.81 4.60 -10.68
N VAL A 204 1.63 5.60 -10.38
CA VAL A 204 2.71 6.07 -11.27
C VAL A 204 3.74 4.97 -11.50
N GLU A 205 4.24 4.32 -10.44
CA GLU A 205 5.25 3.28 -10.55
C GLU A 205 4.72 2.04 -11.27
N ALA A 206 3.49 1.61 -10.97
CA ALA A 206 2.83 0.52 -11.69
C ALA A 206 2.64 0.86 -13.17
N TYR A 207 2.27 2.10 -13.49
CA TYR A 207 2.11 2.54 -14.87
C TYR A 207 3.43 2.53 -15.61
N VAL A 208 4.55 2.94 -15.00
CA VAL A 208 5.85 2.98 -15.71
C VAL A 208 6.66 1.69 -15.60
N SER A 209 6.15 0.68 -14.89
CA SER A 209 6.83 -0.60 -14.66
C SER A 209 7.17 -1.36 -15.94
N THR A 210 8.29 -2.08 -15.94
CA THR A 210 8.69 -2.96 -17.06
C THR A 210 7.78 -4.16 -17.27
N ILE A 211 6.95 -4.50 -16.28
CA ILE A 211 5.97 -5.60 -16.35
C ILE A 211 4.52 -5.10 -16.36
N ALA A 212 4.31 -3.83 -16.70
CA ALA A 212 2.99 -3.27 -16.91
C ALA A 212 2.23 -3.99 -18.05
N THR A 213 0.93 -4.14 -17.87
CA THR A 213 0.00 -4.79 -18.80
C THR A 213 -1.19 -3.86 -19.10
N PRO A 214 -1.97 -4.09 -20.16
CA PRO A 214 -3.15 -3.28 -20.44
C PRO A 214 -4.16 -3.19 -19.27
N ILE A 215 -4.28 -4.26 -18.46
CA ILE A 215 -5.17 -4.26 -17.28
C ILE A 215 -4.61 -3.33 -16.20
N THR A 216 -3.32 -3.48 -15.86
CA THR A 216 -2.69 -2.62 -14.84
C THR A 216 -2.62 -1.17 -15.28
N ASP A 217 -2.44 -0.92 -16.59
CA ASP A 217 -2.46 0.42 -17.19
C ASP A 217 -3.80 1.11 -16.99
N ALA A 218 -4.90 0.40 -17.29
CA ALA A 218 -6.25 0.92 -17.12
C ALA A 218 -6.55 1.27 -15.65
N CYS A 219 -6.13 0.41 -14.71
CA CYS A 219 -6.28 0.66 -13.28
C CYS A 219 -5.43 1.86 -12.82
N ALA A 220 -4.15 1.88 -13.18
CA ALA A 220 -3.21 2.91 -12.74
C ALA A 220 -3.58 4.30 -13.27
N ILE A 221 -3.92 4.43 -14.56
CA ILE A 221 -4.27 5.74 -15.12
C ILE A 221 -5.56 6.26 -14.48
N LYS A 222 -6.54 5.38 -14.22
CA LYS A 222 -7.78 5.79 -13.56
C LYS A 222 -7.57 6.19 -12.11
N ALA A 223 -6.66 5.52 -11.40
CA ALA A 223 -6.25 5.90 -10.06
C ALA A 223 -5.61 7.32 -10.06
N ILE A 224 -4.70 7.61 -11.00
CA ILE A 224 -4.07 8.93 -11.12
C ILE A 224 -5.12 10.03 -11.34
N GLU A 225 -6.09 9.81 -12.23
CA GLU A 225 -7.18 10.76 -12.49
C GLU A 225 -7.99 11.06 -11.23
N LEU A 226 -8.43 10.02 -10.51
CA LEU A 226 -9.23 10.17 -9.30
C LEU A 226 -8.45 10.90 -8.21
N ILE A 227 -7.16 10.58 -8.04
CA ILE A 227 -6.29 11.25 -7.06
C ILE A 227 -6.14 12.73 -7.40
N ALA A 228 -5.84 13.05 -8.68
CA ALA A 228 -5.67 14.42 -9.13
C ALA A 228 -6.91 15.29 -8.88
N GLN A 229 -8.10 14.70 -9.03
CA GLN A 229 -9.37 15.38 -8.86
C GLN A 229 -9.80 15.54 -7.40
N ASN A 230 -9.40 14.61 -6.50
CA ASN A 230 -10.04 14.48 -5.19
C ASN A 230 -9.10 14.62 -3.99
N LEU A 231 -7.79 14.36 -4.13
CA LEU A 231 -6.88 14.31 -2.98
C LEU A 231 -6.83 15.65 -2.22
N SER A 232 -6.64 16.76 -2.93
CA SER A 232 -6.61 18.09 -2.31
C SER A 232 -7.92 18.40 -1.55
N THR A 233 -9.06 18.00 -2.10
CA THR A 233 -10.37 18.18 -1.47
C THR A 233 -10.50 17.33 -0.20
N ALA A 234 -10.07 16.06 -0.25
CA ALA A 234 -10.09 15.15 0.91
C ALA A 234 -9.14 15.60 2.03
N VAL A 235 -8.01 16.22 1.68
CA VAL A 235 -7.05 16.80 2.64
C VAL A 235 -7.61 18.09 3.27
N ALA A 236 -8.21 18.96 2.46
CA ALA A 236 -8.76 20.24 2.91
C ALA A 236 -10.02 20.06 3.77
N ASN A 237 -10.89 19.11 3.41
CA ASN A 237 -12.07 18.76 4.18
C ASN A 237 -12.16 17.23 4.34
N GLY A 238 -11.69 16.75 5.49
CA GLY A 238 -11.68 15.32 5.83
C GLY A 238 -13.07 14.69 6.01
N GLU A 239 -14.13 15.48 6.01
CA GLU A 239 -15.54 15.07 6.06
C GLU A 239 -16.23 15.07 4.69
N ASN A 240 -15.56 15.54 3.63
CA ASN A 240 -16.10 15.48 2.28
C ASN A 240 -16.20 14.02 1.82
N LEU A 241 -17.41 13.46 1.92
CA LEU A 241 -17.65 12.04 1.67
C LEU A 241 -17.44 11.64 0.21
N GLU A 242 -17.74 12.52 -0.75
CA GLU A 242 -17.50 12.29 -2.18
C GLU A 242 -16.01 12.15 -2.46
N ALA A 243 -15.19 13.05 -1.90
CA ALA A 243 -13.74 12.99 -2.04
C ALA A 243 -13.15 11.76 -1.32
N ARG A 244 -13.71 11.37 -0.16
CA ARG A 244 -13.30 10.14 0.56
C ARG A 244 -13.63 8.88 -0.22
N ASP A 245 -14.84 8.78 -0.79
CA ASP A 245 -15.26 7.66 -1.63
C ASP A 245 -14.39 7.56 -2.88
N ALA A 246 -14.18 8.67 -3.59
CA ALA A 246 -13.31 8.72 -4.76
C ALA A 246 -11.86 8.28 -4.43
N MET A 247 -11.31 8.72 -3.29
CA MET A 247 -9.98 8.29 -2.85
C MET A 247 -9.92 6.82 -2.44
N ALA A 248 -10.99 6.26 -1.87
CA ALA A 248 -11.09 4.82 -1.59
C ALA A 248 -11.13 3.98 -2.87
N TYR A 249 -11.77 4.47 -3.94
CA TYR A 249 -11.67 3.83 -5.26
C TYR A 249 -10.28 4.00 -5.87
N ALA A 250 -9.68 5.18 -5.73
CA ALA A 250 -8.39 5.48 -6.36
C ALA A 250 -7.26 4.62 -5.78
N GLU A 251 -7.20 4.47 -4.46
CA GLU A 251 -6.19 3.64 -3.82
C GLU A 251 -6.36 2.16 -4.16
N TYR A 252 -7.60 1.66 -4.23
CA TYR A 252 -7.89 0.29 -4.62
C TYR A 252 -7.49 -0.01 -6.06
N LEU A 253 -7.77 0.92 -6.98
CA LEU A 253 -7.34 0.84 -8.38
C LEU A 253 -5.82 0.90 -8.50
N ALA A 254 -5.15 1.75 -7.71
CA ALA A 254 -3.70 1.75 -7.64
C ALA A 254 -3.19 0.38 -7.15
N GLY A 255 -3.84 -0.19 -6.12
CA GLY A 255 -3.65 -1.56 -5.63
C GLY A 255 -3.72 -2.62 -6.72
N MET A 256 -4.83 -2.65 -7.46
CA MET A 256 -5.04 -3.56 -8.59
C MET A 256 -3.91 -3.47 -9.62
N ALA A 257 -3.38 -2.27 -9.85
CA ALA A 257 -2.24 -2.07 -10.74
C ALA A 257 -0.94 -2.60 -10.12
N PHE A 258 -0.49 -2.07 -8.99
CA PHE A 258 0.84 -2.36 -8.46
C PHE A 258 0.98 -3.79 -7.91
N ASN A 259 -0.11 -4.41 -7.45
CA ASN A 259 -0.09 -5.81 -7.03
C ASN A 259 0.39 -6.76 -8.16
N ASN A 260 0.17 -6.33 -9.41
CA ASN A 260 0.36 -7.12 -10.61
C ASN A 260 1.46 -6.58 -11.53
N ALA A 261 1.71 -5.27 -11.53
CA ALA A 261 2.81 -4.63 -12.24
C ALA A 261 4.03 -4.34 -11.34
N SER A 262 3.96 -4.65 -10.05
CA SER A 262 4.96 -4.25 -9.06
C SER A 262 5.18 -2.72 -9.08
N LEU A 263 6.35 -2.28 -8.60
CA LEU A 263 6.67 -0.88 -8.31
C LEU A 263 8.04 -0.52 -8.93
N GLY A 264 8.74 0.46 -8.36
CA GLY A 264 10.03 0.91 -8.87
C GLY A 264 10.94 1.46 -7.77
N TYR A 265 11.81 2.41 -8.17
CA TYR A 265 12.79 2.98 -7.26
C TYR A 265 12.20 3.85 -6.15
N VAL A 266 10.99 4.41 -6.28
CA VAL A 266 10.39 5.20 -5.19
C VAL A 266 10.22 4.33 -3.96
N HIS A 267 9.53 3.19 -4.10
CA HIS A 267 9.32 2.26 -2.99
C HIS A 267 10.61 1.61 -2.51
N SER A 268 11.46 1.16 -3.43
CA SER A 268 12.75 0.55 -3.10
C SER A 268 13.64 1.47 -2.24
N MET A 269 13.60 2.78 -2.51
CA MET A 269 14.30 3.80 -1.71
C MET A 269 13.54 4.16 -0.43
N ALA A 270 12.21 4.29 -0.48
CA ALA A 270 11.38 4.62 0.68
C ALA A 270 11.39 3.53 1.76
N HIS A 271 11.52 2.25 1.39
CA HIS A 271 11.68 1.15 2.35
C HIS A 271 12.91 1.33 3.24
N GLN A 272 13.99 1.93 2.70
CA GLN A 272 15.22 2.17 3.45
C GLN A 272 15.01 3.28 4.49
N LEU A 273 14.30 4.35 4.11
CA LEU A 273 13.92 5.42 5.04
C LEU A 273 13.03 4.90 6.17
N GLY A 274 12.06 4.04 5.84
CA GLY A 274 11.18 3.41 6.82
C GLY A 274 11.90 2.40 7.72
N GLY A 275 12.92 1.69 7.22
CA GLY A 275 13.72 0.75 8.02
C GLY A 275 14.76 1.44 8.92
N PHE A 276 15.54 2.36 8.35
CA PHE A 276 16.65 3.04 9.07
C PHE A 276 16.17 4.06 10.09
N TYR A 277 15.15 4.85 9.75
CA TYR A 277 14.72 5.99 10.56
C TYR A 277 13.31 5.80 11.15
N ASN A 278 12.65 4.68 10.88
CA ASN A 278 11.25 4.44 11.25
C ASN A 278 10.29 5.55 10.75
N LEU A 279 10.58 6.10 9.57
CA LEU A 279 9.79 7.19 8.99
C LEU A 279 8.46 6.70 8.39
N PRO A 280 7.41 7.54 8.36
CA PRO A 280 6.13 7.19 7.74
C PRO A 280 6.28 6.91 6.24
N HIS A 281 5.80 5.74 5.80
CA HIS A 281 5.97 5.23 4.44
C HIS A 281 5.47 6.20 3.35
N GLY A 282 4.21 6.63 3.43
CA GLY A 282 3.60 7.50 2.42
C GLY A 282 4.30 8.86 2.29
N VAL A 283 4.84 9.41 3.38
CA VAL A 283 5.62 10.66 3.33
C VAL A 283 6.95 10.45 2.59
N CYS A 284 7.63 9.34 2.86
CA CYS A 284 8.88 9.00 2.17
C CYS A 284 8.66 8.82 0.66
N ASN A 285 7.61 8.08 0.27
CA ASN A 285 7.23 7.92 -1.13
C ASN A 285 6.89 9.27 -1.79
N ALA A 286 6.09 10.11 -1.12
CA ALA A 286 5.68 11.41 -1.64
C ALA A 286 6.87 12.35 -1.93
N ILE A 287 7.89 12.35 -1.06
CA ILE A 287 9.11 13.15 -1.22
C ILE A 287 9.97 12.62 -2.39
N LEU A 288 10.12 11.30 -2.50
CA LEU A 288 10.97 10.67 -3.49
C LEU A 288 10.36 10.63 -4.90
N LEU A 289 9.02 10.60 -5.01
CA LEU A 289 8.31 10.41 -6.27
C LEU A 289 8.74 11.37 -7.38
N PRO A 290 8.83 12.71 -7.18
CA PRO A 290 9.30 13.62 -8.23
C PRO A 290 10.74 13.35 -8.69
N ALA A 291 11.65 13.04 -7.77
CA ALA A 291 13.07 12.84 -8.08
C ALA A 291 13.28 11.55 -8.89
N VAL A 292 12.64 10.46 -8.48
CA VAL A 292 12.68 9.18 -9.21
C VAL A 292 11.98 9.29 -10.55
N SER A 293 10.83 9.97 -10.61
CA SER A 293 10.11 10.19 -11.87
C SER A 293 10.95 10.98 -12.88
N GLN A 294 11.66 12.02 -12.42
CA GLN A 294 12.61 12.76 -13.24
C GLN A 294 13.75 11.87 -13.77
N PHE A 295 14.25 10.95 -12.95
CA PHE A 295 15.24 9.96 -13.39
C PHE A 295 14.66 8.99 -14.44
N ASN A 296 13.44 8.52 -14.24
CA ASN A 296 12.80 7.52 -15.11
C ASN A 296 12.29 8.08 -16.45
N ILE A 297 12.08 9.39 -16.56
CA ILE A 297 11.44 10.03 -17.72
C ILE A 297 12.05 9.63 -19.07
N ILE A 298 13.37 9.46 -19.14
CA ILE A 298 14.07 9.12 -20.39
C ILE A 298 13.80 7.70 -20.88
N ALA A 299 13.36 6.80 -20.00
CA ALA A 299 13.07 5.41 -20.35
C ALA A 299 11.67 5.25 -20.96
N CYS A 300 10.72 6.09 -20.56
CA CYS A 300 9.32 5.97 -20.97
C CYS A 300 8.59 7.33 -21.08
N PRO A 301 9.10 8.29 -21.87
CA PRO A 301 8.59 9.67 -21.88
C PRO A 301 7.12 9.77 -22.30
N LYS A 302 6.66 8.90 -23.21
CA LYS A 302 5.24 8.83 -23.60
C LYS A 302 4.32 8.54 -22.40
N ARG A 303 4.73 7.62 -21.53
CA ARG A 303 3.93 7.24 -20.36
C ARG A 303 3.87 8.37 -19.32
N PHE A 304 4.93 9.16 -19.20
CA PHE A 304 4.89 10.38 -18.40
C PHE A 304 4.02 11.48 -19.02
N ALA A 305 3.94 11.58 -20.35
CA ALA A 305 2.96 12.47 -20.99
C ALA A 305 1.50 12.05 -20.67
N ASP A 306 1.21 10.74 -20.67
CA ASP A 306 -0.09 10.21 -20.26
C ASP A 306 -0.40 10.53 -18.78
N ILE A 307 0.60 10.38 -17.89
CA ILE A 307 0.49 10.77 -16.48
C ILE A 307 0.19 12.27 -16.34
N ALA A 308 0.85 13.13 -17.13
CA ALA A 308 0.57 14.57 -17.10
C ALA A 308 -0.90 14.86 -17.44
N ALA A 309 -1.42 14.23 -18.49
CA ALA A 309 -2.82 14.38 -18.89
C ALA A 309 -3.77 13.90 -17.78
N ALA A 310 -3.50 12.74 -17.18
CA ALA A 310 -4.30 12.19 -16.08
C ALA A 310 -4.25 13.06 -14.81
N LEU A 311 -3.15 13.76 -14.57
CA LEU A 311 -3.01 14.77 -13.51
C LEU A 311 -3.72 16.10 -13.84
N GLY A 312 -4.40 16.19 -14.99
CA GLY A 312 -5.18 17.36 -15.42
C GLY A 312 -4.40 18.42 -16.18
N GLU A 313 -3.18 18.13 -16.64
CA GLU A 313 -2.40 19.06 -17.45
C GLU A 313 -2.89 19.10 -18.90
N ASN A 314 -3.00 20.30 -19.48
CA ASN A 314 -3.17 20.44 -20.92
C ASN A 314 -1.83 20.18 -21.62
N ILE A 315 -1.79 19.11 -22.42
CA ILE A 315 -0.62 18.68 -23.20
C ILE A 315 -0.79 18.89 -24.71
N THR A 316 -1.88 19.53 -25.14
CA THR A 316 -2.16 19.77 -26.57
C THR A 316 -1.09 20.64 -27.19
N GLY A 317 -0.53 20.20 -28.32
CA GLY A 317 0.50 20.95 -29.06
C GLY A 317 1.91 20.86 -28.47
N LEU A 318 2.11 20.14 -27.36
CA LEU A 318 3.43 19.89 -26.79
C LEU A 318 4.12 18.70 -27.46
N SER A 319 5.45 18.71 -27.51
CA SER A 319 6.21 17.50 -27.76
C SER A 319 6.04 16.51 -26.60
N VAL A 320 6.33 15.23 -26.85
CA VAL A 320 6.25 14.18 -25.82
C VAL A 320 7.13 14.50 -24.61
N VAL A 321 8.31 15.11 -24.82
CA VAL A 321 9.24 15.45 -23.74
C VAL A 321 8.67 16.60 -22.88
N GLU A 322 8.18 17.66 -23.53
CA GLU A 322 7.55 18.78 -22.81
C GLU A 322 6.31 18.35 -22.03
N ALA A 323 5.50 17.45 -22.61
CA ALA A 323 4.35 16.87 -21.93
C ALA A 323 4.77 15.99 -20.74
N ALA A 324 5.85 15.22 -20.86
CA ALA A 324 6.37 14.41 -19.78
C ALA A 324 6.92 15.25 -18.62
N ASP A 325 7.60 16.37 -18.90
CA ASP A 325 8.11 17.29 -17.87
C ASP A 325 6.97 17.91 -17.05
N LYS A 326 5.80 18.14 -17.68
CA LYS A 326 4.60 18.61 -16.97
C LYS A 326 4.10 17.63 -15.91
N ALA A 327 4.28 16.32 -16.07
CA ALA A 327 3.91 15.35 -15.03
C ALA A 327 4.71 15.60 -13.74
N ILE A 328 6.02 15.80 -13.86
CA ILE A 328 6.90 16.06 -12.71
C ILE A 328 6.49 17.35 -12.00
N ALA A 329 6.21 18.40 -12.76
CA ALA A 329 5.74 19.67 -12.23
C ALA A 329 4.39 19.52 -11.50
N ALA A 330 3.45 18.76 -12.06
CA ALA A 330 2.15 18.51 -11.46
C ALA A 330 2.26 17.71 -10.16
N ILE A 331 3.09 16.66 -10.12
CA ILE A 331 3.34 15.88 -8.89
C ILE A 331 3.93 16.78 -7.79
N ARG A 332 4.94 17.61 -8.10
CA ARG A 332 5.53 18.55 -7.13
C ARG A 332 4.50 19.54 -6.60
N ARG A 333 3.68 20.10 -7.50
CA ARG A 333 2.63 21.07 -7.16
C ARG A 333 1.57 20.46 -6.25
N LEU A 334 1.10 19.25 -6.56
CA LEU A 334 0.14 18.52 -5.74
C LEU A 334 0.73 18.27 -4.34
N SER A 335 1.91 17.65 -4.28
CA SER A 335 2.63 17.34 -3.04
C SER A 335 2.78 18.58 -2.13
N ALA A 336 3.21 19.71 -2.68
CA ALA A 336 3.32 20.97 -1.96
C ALA A 336 1.97 21.51 -1.48
N SER A 337 0.92 21.46 -2.32
CA SER A 337 -0.40 22.02 -1.99
C SER A 337 -1.12 21.31 -0.85
N ILE A 338 -0.78 20.05 -0.57
CA ILE A 338 -1.37 19.23 0.49
C ILE A 338 -0.46 19.09 1.72
N GLY A 339 0.65 19.83 1.76
CA GLY A 339 1.51 19.94 2.93
C GLY A 339 2.48 18.79 3.15
N ILE A 340 2.88 18.06 2.10
CA ILE A 340 4.00 17.12 2.20
C ILE A 340 5.29 17.89 2.47
N PRO A 341 6.17 17.42 3.37
CA PRO A 341 7.45 18.07 3.61
C PRO A 341 8.29 18.19 2.34
N ALA A 342 9.04 19.29 2.20
CA ALA A 342 9.72 19.64 0.94
C ALA A 342 10.88 18.71 0.56
N GLY A 343 11.41 17.92 1.50
CA GLY A 343 12.60 17.08 1.28
C GLY A 343 12.97 16.26 2.51
N LEU A 344 13.88 15.31 2.32
CA LEU A 344 14.31 14.34 3.34
C LEU A 344 15.04 15.02 4.51
N LYS A 345 15.66 16.19 4.32
CA LYS A 345 16.26 16.98 5.41
C LYS A 345 15.25 17.36 6.49
N SER A 346 14.00 17.62 6.10
CA SER A 346 12.92 17.94 7.05
C SER A 346 12.53 16.76 7.95
N LEU A 347 12.92 15.54 7.56
CA LEU A 347 12.71 14.30 8.30
C LEU A 347 13.97 13.86 9.07
N ASN A 348 14.99 14.72 9.18
CA ASN A 348 16.28 14.44 9.81
C ASN A 348 17.10 13.32 9.15
N VAL A 349 16.86 13.05 7.86
CA VAL A 349 17.70 12.15 7.07
C VAL A 349 19.07 12.80 6.85
N LYS A 350 20.12 12.01 7.00
CA LYS A 350 21.50 12.50 6.91
C LYS A 350 22.17 12.07 5.61
N GLU A 351 23.00 12.96 5.07
CA GLU A 351 23.74 12.68 3.82
C GLU A 351 24.74 11.51 3.98
N GLU A 352 25.27 11.29 5.20
CA GLU A 352 26.19 10.19 5.51
C GLU A 352 25.56 8.79 5.36
N ASP A 353 24.23 8.70 5.54
CA ASP A 353 23.48 7.44 5.47
C ASP A 353 23.03 7.09 4.03
N LEU A 354 23.14 8.03 3.08
CA LEU A 354 22.61 7.82 1.71
C LEU A 354 23.28 6.65 1.00
N LYS A 355 24.57 6.42 1.23
CA LYS A 355 25.30 5.33 0.57
C LYS A 355 24.76 3.96 1.00
N VAL A 356 24.62 3.73 2.30
CA VAL A 356 24.12 2.45 2.82
C VAL A 356 22.66 2.22 2.42
N MET A 357 21.83 3.27 2.45
CA MET A 357 20.46 3.19 1.96
C MET A 357 20.41 2.90 0.46
N ALA A 358 21.25 3.52 -0.36
CA ALA A 358 21.31 3.24 -1.80
C ALA A 358 21.76 1.80 -2.10
N GLU A 359 22.74 1.27 -1.37
CA GLU A 359 23.19 -0.13 -1.49
C GLU A 359 22.06 -1.11 -1.16
N ASN A 360 21.24 -0.82 -0.15
CA ASN A 360 20.11 -1.66 0.21
C ASN A 360 18.90 -1.49 -0.73
N ALA A 361 18.62 -0.26 -1.19
CA ALA A 361 17.59 -0.01 -2.20
C ALA A 361 17.85 -0.83 -3.48
N LYS A 362 19.11 -0.98 -3.89
CA LYS A 362 19.46 -1.84 -5.03
C LYS A 362 19.26 -3.34 -4.81
N LYS A 363 19.08 -3.79 -3.57
CA LYS A 363 18.74 -5.17 -3.21
C LYS A 363 17.23 -5.38 -3.02
N ASP A 364 16.48 -4.29 -2.84
CA ASP A 364 15.03 -4.32 -2.67
C ASP A 364 14.33 -4.86 -3.92
N ALA A 365 13.29 -5.68 -3.74
CA ALA A 365 12.60 -6.33 -4.85
C ALA A 365 11.90 -5.34 -5.80
N CYS A 366 11.41 -4.19 -5.30
CA CYS A 366 10.70 -3.20 -6.10
C CYS A 366 11.57 -2.60 -7.21
N GLN A 367 12.90 -2.58 -7.05
CA GLN A 367 13.79 -2.01 -8.07
C GLN A 367 13.82 -2.83 -9.37
N LEU A 368 13.48 -4.13 -9.31
CA LEU A 368 13.61 -5.06 -10.44
C LEU A 368 12.73 -4.65 -11.63
N THR A 369 11.62 -3.97 -11.34
CA THR A 369 10.60 -3.58 -12.32
C THR A 369 10.65 -2.10 -12.68
N ASN A 370 11.63 -1.36 -12.17
CA ASN A 370 11.82 0.05 -12.52
C ASN A 370 12.21 0.19 -14.02
N PRO A 371 11.61 1.13 -14.79
CA PRO A 371 11.84 1.24 -16.23
C PRO A 371 13.28 1.60 -16.63
N ARG A 372 14.03 2.20 -15.70
CA ARG A 372 15.44 2.59 -15.91
C ARG A 372 16.32 1.91 -14.88
N LYS A 373 17.27 1.09 -15.30
CA LYS A 373 18.29 0.55 -14.39
C LYS A 373 19.22 1.67 -13.91
N ALA A 374 19.47 1.76 -12.60
CA ALA A 374 20.38 2.74 -12.02
C ALA A 374 21.69 2.11 -11.53
N THR A 375 22.81 2.83 -11.68
CA THR A 375 24.05 2.55 -10.94
C THR A 375 23.89 2.94 -9.46
N LEU A 376 24.80 2.50 -8.59
CA LEU A 376 24.77 2.92 -7.18
C LEU A 376 24.85 4.45 -7.03
N GLU A 377 25.76 5.09 -7.77
CA GLU A 377 25.92 6.55 -7.74
C GLU A 377 24.64 7.27 -8.16
N GLN A 378 23.94 6.77 -9.18
CA GLN A 378 22.66 7.35 -9.59
C GLN A 378 21.58 7.25 -8.51
N VAL A 379 21.52 6.16 -7.75
CA VAL A 379 20.57 6.04 -6.64
C VAL A 379 20.93 7.03 -5.51
N ILE A 380 22.22 7.20 -5.23
CA ILE A 380 22.71 8.22 -4.28
C ILE A 380 22.32 9.63 -4.76
N ASP A 381 22.48 9.92 -6.05
CA ASP A 381 22.13 11.21 -6.63
C ASP A 381 20.61 11.48 -6.60
N ILE A 382 19.78 10.45 -6.75
CA ILE A 382 18.33 10.59 -6.57
C ILE A 382 18.00 10.94 -5.10
N PHE A 383 18.64 10.29 -4.12
CA PHE A 383 18.48 10.68 -2.71
C PHE A 383 18.89 12.13 -2.49
N LYS A 384 20.07 12.56 -3.00
CA LYS A 384 20.54 13.94 -2.91
C LYS A 384 19.58 14.93 -3.54
N ALA A 385 18.95 14.57 -4.66
CA ALA A 385 17.93 15.40 -5.32
C ALA A 385 16.62 15.52 -4.52
N ALA A 386 16.41 14.65 -3.54
CA ALA A 386 15.26 14.65 -2.64
C ALA A 386 15.58 15.15 -1.22
N MET A 387 16.84 15.52 -0.93
CA MET A 387 17.28 16.09 0.35
C MET A 387 16.75 17.50 0.53
#